data_AF-A0A9P0P341-F1
#
_entry.id   AF-A0A9P0P341-F1
#
_cell.length_a   1.000
_cell.length_b   1.000
_cell.length_c   1.000
_cell.angle_alpha   90.00
_cell.angle_beta   90.00
_cell.angle_gamma   90.00
#
_symmetry.space_group_name_H-M   'P 1'
#
loop_
_entity.id
_entity.type
_entity.pdbx_description
1 polymer ?
#
loop_
_entity_poly.entity_id
_entity_poly.type
_entity_poly.pdbx_seq_one_letter_code
_entity_poly.pdbx_strand_id
1 'polypeptide(L)'
;MKMRRNISGNREDPSSKFNERQADIRLQLNEQLRCLDVRMEAQVALLAELQDFFKRRGELELDYSKNLDKLAKSLQLRHKEQKQKREQWPLFSSYTCWQQLVTQTKNLSRDHAALAEVYSAHLVSRLSQVMEDVQRIYKRVSVPYFSPAAYAIPSPKTSLL
;
A
#
# COMPACT_ATOMS: atom_id res chain seq x y z
N MET A 1 -84.02 -0.04 0.96
CA MET A 1 -82.88 0.88 0.77
C MET A 1 -81.58 0.15 1.09
N LYS A 2 -80.72 -0.13 0.10
CA LYS A 2 -79.37 -0.69 0.32
C LYS A 2 -78.35 0.39 -0.06
N MET A 3 -77.69 0.97 0.94
CA MET A 3 -76.56 1.88 0.75
C MET A 3 -75.41 1.12 0.08
N ARG A 4 -75.04 1.53 -1.14
CA ARG A 4 -73.79 1.10 -1.77
C ARG A 4 -72.64 1.78 -1.05
N ARG A 5 -71.82 1.00 -0.35
CA ARG A 5 -70.50 1.44 0.13
C ARG A 5 -69.63 1.78 -1.07
N ASN A 6 -69.24 3.04 -1.20
CA ASN A 6 -68.19 3.46 -2.11
C ASN A 6 -66.86 2.94 -1.55
N ILE A 7 -66.39 1.81 -2.07
CA ILE A 7 -65.00 1.38 -1.86
C ILE A 7 -64.20 2.13 -2.93
N SER A 8 -63.70 3.32 -2.59
CA SER A 8 -62.62 3.95 -3.33
C SER A 8 -61.36 3.11 -3.09
N GLY A 9 -61.22 2.03 -3.87
CA GLY A 9 -59.99 1.27 -3.92
C GLY A 9 -58.87 2.22 -4.32
N ASN A 10 -57.97 2.50 -3.38
CA ASN A 10 -56.75 3.25 -3.60
C ASN A 10 -55.91 2.43 -4.58
N ARG A 11 -56.15 2.60 -5.89
CA ARG A 11 -55.34 1.99 -6.94
C ARG A 11 -54.03 2.73 -6.93
N GLU A 12 -53.07 2.23 -6.15
CA GLU A 12 -51.69 2.68 -6.18
C GLU A 12 -51.24 2.71 -7.64
N ASP A 13 -50.87 3.90 -8.12
CA ASP A 13 -50.40 4.10 -9.49
C ASP A 13 -49.17 3.22 -9.73
N PRO A 14 -49.21 2.29 -10.70
CA PRO A 14 -48.05 1.47 -11.06
C PRO A 14 -46.79 2.29 -11.36
N SER A 15 -46.96 3.54 -11.82
CA SER A 15 -45.86 4.48 -12.03
C SER A 15 -45.16 4.87 -10.72
N SER A 16 -45.92 5.04 -9.62
CA SER A 16 -45.39 5.37 -8.29
C SER A 16 -44.47 4.26 -7.75
N LYS A 17 -44.90 2.99 -7.85
CA LYS A 17 -44.10 1.84 -7.40
C LYS A 17 -42.83 1.64 -8.22
N PHE A 18 -42.89 1.94 -9.52
CA PHE A 18 -41.72 1.89 -10.38
C PHE A 18 -40.71 2.99 -9.99
N ASN A 19 -41.18 4.22 -9.76
CA ASN A 19 -40.35 5.33 -9.32
C ASN A 19 -39.70 5.09 -7.96
N GLU A 20 -40.41 4.49 -7.00
CA GLU A 20 -39.88 4.07 -5.70
C GLU A 20 -38.74 3.05 -5.86
N ARG A 21 -38.94 2.00 -6.66
CA ARG A 21 -37.88 1.00 -6.94
C ARG A 21 -36.67 1.63 -7.63
N GLN A 22 -36.88 2.58 -8.53
CA GLN A 22 -35.78 3.32 -9.16
C GLN A 22 -35.01 4.17 -8.14
N ALA A 23 -35.70 4.82 -7.20
CA ALA A 23 -35.07 5.56 -6.12
C ALA A 23 -34.25 4.65 -5.20
N ASP A 24 -34.79 3.49 -4.82
CA ASP A 24 -34.09 2.49 -4.00
C ASP A 24 -32.80 1.99 -4.66
N ILE A 25 -32.85 1.66 -5.96
CA ILE A 25 -31.67 1.22 -6.71
C ILE A 25 -30.61 2.34 -6.76
N ARG A 26 -31.02 3.60 -6.99
CA ARG A 26 -30.09 4.75 -6.97
C ARG A 26 -29.43 4.92 -5.61
N LEU A 27 -30.18 4.78 -4.52
CA LEU A 27 -29.65 4.85 -3.15
C LEU A 27 -28.63 3.74 -2.89
N GLN A 28 -28.94 2.50 -3.28
CA GLN A 28 -28.01 1.38 -3.13
C GLN A 28 -26.71 1.58 -3.92
N LEU A 29 -26.80 2.07 -5.17
CA LEU A 29 -25.62 2.37 -5.99
C LEU A 29 -24.76 3.49 -5.39
N ASN A 30 -25.38 4.54 -4.85
CA ASN A 30 -24.65 5.62 -4.17
C ASN A 30 -23.93 5.11 -2.91
N GLU A 31 -24.55 4.24 -2.13
CA GLU A 31 -23.90 3.65 -0.96
C GLU A 31 -22.75 2.71 -1.36
N GLN A 32 -22.88 1.98 -2.47
CA GLN A 32 -21.78 1.20 -3.03
C GLN A 32 -20.59 2.08 -3.46
N LEU A 33 -20.86 3.23 -4.10
CA LEU A 33 -19.81 4.19 -4.45
C LEU A 33 -19.11 4.75 -3.20
N ARG A 34 -19.89 5.10 -2.16
CA ARG A 34 -19.34 5.55 -0.86
C ARG A 34 -18.47 4.48 -0.21
N CYS A 35 -18.92 3.22 -0.23
CA CYS A 35 -18.13 2.09 0.27
C CYS A 35 -16.81 1.93 -0.51
N LEU A 36 -16.84 2.13 -1.82
CA LEU A 36 -15.64 2.07 -2.68
C LEU A 36 -14.62 3.16 -2.31
N ASP A 37 -15.10 4.36 -2.05
CA ASP A 37 -14.28 5.52 -1.64
C ASP A 37 -13.57 5.25 -0.31
N VAL A 38 -14.35 4.88 0.72
CA VAL A 38 -13.82 4.55 2.06
C VAL A 38 -12.81 3.40 2.00
N ARG A 39 -13.06 2.38 1.18
CA ARG A 39 -12.11 1.25 1.00
C ARG A 39 -10.82 1.69 0.34
N MET A 40 -10.88 2.56 -0.66
CA MET A 40 -9.70 3.10 -1.34
C MET A 40 -8.87 3.97 -0.39
N GLU A 41 -9.51 4.86 0.38
CA GLU A 41 -8.82 5.70 1.37
C GLU A 41 -8.14 4.85 2.45
N ALA A 42 -8.84 3.85 3.00
CA ALA A 42 -8.28 2.94 3.99
C ALA A 42 -7.07 2.15 3.44
N GLN A 43 -7.13 1.71 2.18
CA GLN A 43 -6.03 1.00 1.54
C GLN A 43 -4.82 1.92 1.31
N VAL A 44 -5.04 3.16 0.88
CA VAL A 44 -3.98 4.17 0.72
C VAL A 44 -3.31 4.48 2.06
N ALA A 45 -4.09 4.65 3.14
CA ALA A 45 -3.56 4.89 4.47
C ALA A 45 -2.66 3.74 4.95
N LEU A 46 -3.12 2.48 4.81
CA LEU A 46 -2.32 1.30 5.15
C LEU A 46 -1.02 1.22 4.34
N LEU A 47 -1.07 1.51 3.04
CA LEU A 47 0.13 1.52 2.18
C LEU A 47 1.13 2.61 2.59
N ALA A 48 0.65 3.76 3.07
CA ALA A 48 1.50 4.82 3.60
C ALA A 48 2.18 4.40 4.90
N GLU A 49 1.43 3.80 5.84
CA GLU A 49 2.00 3.27 7.08
C GLU A 49 3.09 2.22 6.83
N LEU A 50 2.85 1.30 5.86
CA LEU A 50 3.84 0.31 5.45
C LEU A 50 5.10 0.95 4.85
N GLN A 51 4.95 1.98 4.02
CA GLN A 51 6.12 2.71 3.46
C GLN A 51 6.96 3.33 4.57
N ASP A 52 6.34 3.99 5.53
CA ASP A 52 7.05 4.61 6.65
C ASP A 52 7.73 3.57 7.54
N PHE A 53 7.07 2.43 7.77
CA PHE A 53 7.68 1.31 8.47
C PHE A 53 8.95 0.81 7.75
N PHE A 54 8.89 0.58 6.43
CA PHE A 54 10.05 0.09 5.67
C PHE A 54 11.18 1.12 5.57
N LYS A 55 10.88 2.43 5.52
CA LYS A 55 11.91 3.48 5.62
C LYS A 55 12.65 3.39 6.95
N ARG A 56 11.93 3.38 8.07
CA ARG A 56 12.53 3.26 9.41
C ARG A 56 13.28 1.93 9.58
N ARG A 57 12.76 0.84 9.01
CA ARG A 57 13.43 -0.45 9.01
C ARG A 57 14.74 -0.40 8.22
N GLY A 58 14.74 0.22 7.05
CA GLY A 58 15.94 0.42 6.24
C GLY A 58 17.01 1.24 6.96
N GLU A 59 16.62 2.32 7.64
CA GLU A 59 17.53 3.14 8.47
C GLU A 59 18.18 2.30 9.59
N LEU A 60 17.39 1.48 10.29
CA LEU A 60 17.89 0.59 11.35
C LEU A 60 18.91 -0.43 10.81
N GLU A 61 18.61 -1.07 9.68
CA GLU A 61 19.56 -2.01 9.04
C GLU A 61 20.85 -1.30 8.61
N LEU A 62 20.74 -0.08 8.08
CA LEU A 62 21.90 0.70 7.66
C LEU A 62 22.78 1.10 8.86
N ASP A 63 22.18 1.49 9.98
CA ASP A 63 22.92 1.81 11.19
C ASP A 63 23.60 0.59 11.81
N TYR A 64 22.93 -0.58 11.77
CA TYR A 64 23.55 -1.83 12.17
C TYR A 64 24.74 -2.19 11.27
N SER A 65 24.58 -2.03 9.95
CA SER A 65 25.67 -2.19 8.98
C SER A 65 26.88 -1.30 9.30
N LYS A 66 26.67 -0.01 9.57
CA LYS A 66 27.73 0.94 9.94
C LYS A 66 28.43 0.53 11.24
N ASN A 67 27.67 0.08 12.23
CA ASN A 67 28.22 -0.36 13.51
C ASN A 67 29.10 -1.61 13.36
N LEU A 68 28.71 -2.57 12.53
CA LEU A 68 29.51 -3.74 12.20
C LEU A 68 30.81 -3.36 11.47
N ASP A 69 30.75 -2.45 10.48
CA ASP A 69 31.94 -1.98 9.77
C ASP A 69 32.91 -1.25 10.71
N LYS A 70 32.38 -0.41 11.61
CA LYS A 70 33.17 0.27 12.65
C LYS A 70 33.84 -0.73 13.60
N LEU A 71 33.12 -1.77 14.02
CA LEU A 71 33.66 -2.85 14.87
C LEU A 71 34.81 -3.60 14.17
N ALA A 72 34.61 -3.99 12.91
CA ALA A 72 35.62 -4.66 12.11
C ALA A 72 36.88 -3.79 11.93
N LYS A 73 36.70 -2.49 11.61
CA LYS A 73 37.80 -1.52 11.46
C LYS A 73 38.56 -1.32 12.77
N SER A 74 37.87 -1.21 13.90
CA SER A 74 38.49 -1.08 15.23
C SER A 74 39.35 -2.29 15.58
N LEU A 75 38.85 -3.50 15.32
CA LEU A 75 39.60 -4.73 15.54
C LEU A 75 40.85 -4.80 14.65
N GLN A 76 40.72 -4.42 13.38
CA GLN A 76 41.85 -4.34 12.45
C GLN A 76 42.87 -3.27 12.83
N LEU A 77 42.45 -2.13 13.39
CA LEU A 77 43.34 -1.05 13.83
C LEU A 77 44.20 -1.50 15.02
N ARG A 78 43.59 -2.08 16.07
CA ARG A 78 44.34 -2.63 17.21
C ARG A 78 45.34 -3.70 16.78
N HIS A 79 44.93 -4.53 15.82
CA HIS A 79 45.81 -5.52 15.21
C HIS A 79 46.96 -4.87 14.43
N LYS A 80 46.74 -3.68 13.84
CA LYS A 80 47.78 -2.89 13.14
C LYS A 80 48.81 -2.24 14.08
N GLU A 81 48.48 -2.02 15.34
CA GLU A 81 49.40 -1.39 16.29
C GLU A 81 50.48 -2.37 16.80
N GLN A 82 50.22 -3.68 16.75
CA GLN A 82 51.12 -4.74 17.23
C GLN A 82 52.19 -5.15 16.19
N LYS A 83 52.97 -4.19 15.68
CA LYS A 83 53.92 -4.40 14.56
C LYS A 83 54.93 -5.53 14.80
N GLN A 84 55.59 -5.57 15.96
CA GLN A 84 56.67 -6.53 16.24
C GLN A 84 56.20 -7.99 16.34
N LYS A 85 54.98 -8.22 16.83
CA LYS A 85 54.46 -9.59 17.03
C LYS A 85 53.83 -10.17 15.76
N ARG A 86 53.48 -9.31 14.80
CA ARG A 86 52.66 -9.68 13.64
C ARG A 86 53.28 -10.66 12.67
N GLU A 87 54.60 -10.64 12.54
CA GLU A 87 55.31 -11.52 11.61
C GLU A 87 55.15 -13.00 11.98
N GLN A 88 55.00 -13.28 13.28
CA GLN A 88 54.85 -14.64 13.80
C GLN A 88 53.38 -15.08 13.85
N TRP A 89 52.43 -14.15 13.77
CA TRP A 89 51.00 -14.46 13.95
C TRP A 89 50.40 -15.41 12.92
N PRO A 90 50.75 -15.34 11.62
CA PRO A 90 50.32 -16.32 10.63
C PRO A 90 50.63 -17.79 10.99
N LEU A 91 51.56 -18.03 11.92
CA LEU A 91 51.92 -19.37 12.39
C LEU A 91 50.89 -19.97 13.37
N PHE A 92 49.96 -19.17 13.91
CA PHE A 92 49.00 -19.61 14.91
C PHE A 92 47.59 -19.78 14.30
N SER A 93 46.91 -20.88 14.61
CA SER A 93 45.51 -21.10 14.18
C SER A 93 44.55 -20.04 14.72
N SER A 94 44.84 -19.45 15.88
CA SER A 94 44.09 -18.34 16.45
C SER A 94 44.10 -17.09 15.55
N TYR A 95 45.15 -16.88 14.75
CA TYR A 95 45.20 -15.82 13.76
C TYR A 95 44.22 -16.09 12.60
N THR A 96 44.12 -17.34 12.14
CA THR A 96 43.11 -17.72 11.13
C THR A 96 41.69 -17.50 11.65
N CYS A 97 41.40 -17.88 12.91
CA CYS A 97 40.11 -17.61 13.54
C CYS A 97 39.82 -16.10 13.60
N TRP A 98 40.83 -15.28 13.92
CA TRP A 98 40.69 -13.83 13.92
C TRP A 98 40.40 -13.27 12.52
N GLN A 99 41.09 -13.74 11.48
CA GLN A 99 40.85 -13.33 10.09
C GLN A 99 39.41 -13.67 9.65
N GLN A 100 38.94 -14.87 9.98
CA GLN A 100 37.59 -15.31 9.69
C GLN A 100 36.56 -14.43 10.42
N LEU A 101 36.76 -14.14 11.71
CA LEU A 101 35.88 -13.27 12.48
C LEU A 101 35.74 -11.87 11.85
N VAL A 102 36.86 -11.26 11.47
CA VAL A 102 36.87 -9.96 10.80
C VAL A 102 36.12 -10.04 9.47
N THR A 103 36.37 -11.08 8.69
CA THR A 103 35.74 -11.27 7.38
C THR A 103 34.24 -11.45 7.49
N GLN A 104 33.78 -12.31 8.40
CA GLN A 104 32.37 -12.54 8.68
C GLN A 104 31.66 -11.25 9.14
N THR A 105 32.30 -10.48 10.02
CA THR A 105 31.74 -9.19 10.48
C THR A 105 31.57 -8.20 9.32
N LYS A 106 32.54 -8.15 8.40
CA LYS A 106 32.46 -7.29 7.19
C LYS A 106 31.41 -7.78 6.21
N ASN A 107 31.25 -9.09 6.04
CA ASN A 107 30.21 -9.66 5.19
C ASN A 107 28.83 -9.33 5.76
N LEU A 108 28.62 -9.55 7.06
CA LEU A 108 27.36 -9.20 7.72
C LEU A 108 27.05 -7.70 7.57
N SER A 109 28.04 -6.83 7.73
CA SER A 109 27.88 -5.39 7.45
C SER A 109 27.38 -5.12 6.02
N ARG A 110 27.94 -5.78 5.01
CA ARG A 110 27.50 -5.63 3.61
C ARG A 110 26.09 -6.17 3.39
N ASP A 111 25.75 -7.30 4.00
CA ASP A 111 24.42 -7.90 3.89
C ASP A 111 23.35 -6.99 4.49
N HIS A 112 23.61 -6.38 5.65
CA HIS A 112 22.69 -5.40 6.24
C HIS A 112 22.58 -4.11 5.42
N ALA A 113 23.67 -3.65 4.77
CA ALA A 113 23.58 -2.52 3.85
C ALA A 113 22.71 -2.84 2.63
N ALA A 114 22.84 -4.05 2.06
CA ALA A 114 21.99 -4.49 0.96
C ALA A 114 20.53 -4.61 1.39
N LEU A 115 20.27 -5.12 2.60
CA LEU A 115 18.93 -5.22 3.15
C LEU A 115 18.30 -3.83 3.37
N ALA A 116 19.09 -2.85 3.84
CA ALA A 116 18.66 -1.46 3.98
C ALA A 116 18.20 -0.86 2.65
N GLU A 117 18.94 -1.08 1.57
CA GLU A 117 18.59 -0.64 0.21
C GLU A 117 17.28 -1.30 -0.27
N VAL A 118 17.13 -2.61 -0.05
CA VAL A 118 15.89 -3.33 -0.41
C VAL A 118 14.69 -2.73 0.29
N TYR A 119 14.78 -2.45 1.59
CA TYR A 119 13.68 -1.87 2.35
C TYR A 119 13.40 -0.42 1.96
N SER A 120 14.41 0.43 1.96
CA SER A 120 14.22 1.88 1.82
C SER A 120 14.00 2.35 0.38
N ALA A 121 14.56 1.65 -0.62
CA ALA A 121 14.42 2.01 -2.03
C ALA A 121 13.40 1.12 -2.74
N HIS A 122 13.63 -0.19 -2.77
CA HIS A 122 12.84 -1.09 -3.62
C HIS A 122 11.42 -1.32 -3.09
N LEU A 123 11.26 -1.66 -1.82
CA LEU A 123 9.92 -1.92 -1.26
C LEU A 123 9.09 -0.63 -1.16
N VAL A 124 9.69 0.48 -0.73
CA VAL A 124 9.01 1.78 -0.70
C VAL A 124 8.53 2.16 -2.09
N SER A 125 9.39 2.10 -3.11
CA SER A 125 9.00 2.39 -4.50
C SER A 125 7.87 1.48 -4.99
N ARG A 126 7.94 0.18 -4.68
CA ARG A 126 6.88 -0.75 -5.07
C ARG A 126 5.54 -0.42 -4.41
N LEU A 127 5.55 -0.05 -3.13
CA LEU A 127 4.36 0.37 -2.41
C LEU A 127 3.79 1.67 -2.97
N SER A 128 4.63 2.63 -3.35
CA SER A 128 4.19 3.85 -4.03
C SER A 128 3.48 3.53 -5.35
N GLN A 129 4.03 2.60 -6.15
CA GLN A 129 3.38 2.19 -7.40
C GLN A 129 2.01 1.53 -7.16
N VAL A 130 1.92 0.65 -6.15
CA VAL A 130 0.65 0.02 -5.78
C VAL A 130 -0.38 1.05 -5.33
N MET A 131 0.04 2.07 -4.57
CA MET A 131 -0.82 3.17 -4.14
C MET A 131 -1.37 3.96 -5.33
N GLU A 132 -0.52 4.28 -6.31
CA GLU A 132 -0.97 4.93 -7.56
C GLU A 132 -1.94 4.06 -8.36
N ASP A 133 -1.69 2.74 -8.43
CA ASP A 133 -2.55 1.82 -9.15
C ASP A 133 -3.93 1.70 -8.50
N VAL A 134 -4.00 1.63 -7.16
CA VAL A 134 -5.26 1.65 -6.40
C VAL A 134 -6.06 2.92 -6.72
N GLN A 135 -5.40 4.08 -6.66
CA GLN A 135 -6.02 5.37 -7.00
C GLN A 135 -6.50 5.43 -8.45
N ARG A 136 -5.70 4.90 -9.39
CA ARG A 136 -6.03 4.86 -10.82
C ARG A 136 -7.22 3.95 -11.10
N ILE A 137 -7.26 2.77 -10.50
CA ILE A 137 -8.37 1.82 -10.63
C ILE A 137 -9.64 2.43 -10.05
N TYR A 138 -9.57 3.03 -8.86
CA TYR A 138 -10.70 3.73 -8.25
C TYR A 138 -11.27 4.79 -9.21
N LYS A 139 -10.44 5.69 -9.74
CA LYS A 139 -10.88 6.72 -10.71
C LYS A 139 -11.56 6.10 -11.94
N ARG A 140 -11.04 4.99 -12.47
CA ARG A 140 -11.67 4.31 -13.64
C ARG A 140 -13.03 3.72 -13.31
N VAL A 141 -13.23 3.21 -12.10
CA VAL A 141 -14.48 2.58 -11.68
C VAL A 141 -15.50 3.61 -11.20
N SER A 142 -15.08 4.73 -10.60
CA SER A 142 -15.97 5.76 -10.07
C SER A 142 -16.39 6.81 -11.10
N VAL A 143 -15.49 7.28 -11.97
CA VAL A 143 -15.76 8.37 -12.94
C VAL A 143 -16.90 8.09 -13.94
N PRO A 144 -17.11 6.86 -14.46
CA PRO A 144 -18.25 6.56 -15.34
C PRO A 144 -19.62 6.82 -14.70
N TYR A 145 -19.72 6.77 -13.37
CA TYR A 145 -20.96 6.97 -12.62
C TYR A 145 -21.21 8.42 -12.22
N PHE A 146 -20.22 9.31 -12.39
CA PHE A 146 -20.30 10.74 -12.04
C PHE A 146 -20.65 11.66 -13.21
N SER A 147 -20.77 11.14 -14.45
CA SER A 147 -21.21 11.95 -15.59
C SER A 147 -22.75 11.98 -15.70
N PRO A 148 -23.40 13.14 -15.60
CA PRO A 148 -24.85 13.27 -15.80
C PRO A 148 -25.32 12.80 -17.19
N ALA A 149 -24.42 12.77 -18.18
CA ALA A 149 -24.72 12.32 -19.54
C ALA A 149 -24.99 10.81 -19.64
N ALA A 150 -24.48 10.00 -18.68
CA ALA A 150 -24.69 8.55 -18.69
C ALA A 150 -26.13 8.15 -18.28
N TYR A 151 -26.88 9.06 -17.66
CA TYR A 151 -28.25 8.84 -17.19
C TYR A 151 -29.32 9.63 -17.95
N ALA A 152 -28.94 10.33 -19.02
CA ALA A 152 -29.90 11.03 -19.87
C ALA A 152 -30.82 10.00 -20.53
N ILE A 153 -32.04 9.85 -20.02
CA ILE A 153 -33.11 9.09 -20.66
C ILE A 153 -33.35 9.77 -22.02
N PRO A 154 -33.20 9.07 -23.16
CA PRO A 154 -33.54 9.65 -24.45
C PRO A 154 -35.00 10.11 -24.39
N SER A 155 -35.24 11.42 -24.57
CA SER A 155 -36.60 11.90 -24.70
C SER A 155 -37.26 11.14 -25.85
N PRO A 156 -38.46 10.56 -25.65
CA PRO A 156 -39.19 9.97 -26.76
C PRO A 156 -39.42 11.10 -27.74
N LYS A 157 -38.77 11.02 -28.90
CA LYS A 157 -38.97 11.97 -29.99
C LYS A 157 -40.47 12.01 -30.26
N THR A 158 -41.10 13.11 -29.91
CA THR A 158 -42.45 13.43 -30.39
C THR A 158 -42.31 13.56 -31.90
N SER A 159 -42.55 12.48 -32.62
CA SER A 159 -42.82 12.52 -34.05
C SER A 159 -44.15 13.25 -34.23
N LEU A 160 -44.06 14.58 -34.30
CA LEU A 160 -45.12 15.42 -34.84
C LEU A 160 -44.93 15.48 -36.35
N LEU A 161 -46.02 15.11 -37.02
CA LEU A 161 -46.31 15.28 -38.45
C LEU A 161 -45.98 16.69 -38.95
#